data_AF-A0A498LJE3-F1
#
_entry.id   AF-A0A498LJE3-F1
#
_cell.length_a   1.000
_cell.length_b   1.000
_cell.length_c   1.000
_cell.angle_alpha   90.00
_cell.angle_beta   90.00
_cell.angle_gamma   90.00
#
_symmetry.space_group_name_H-M   'P 1'
#
loop_
_entity.id
_entity.type
_entity.pdbx_description
1 polymer ?
#
loop_
_entity_poly.entity_id
_entity_poly.type
_entity_poly.pdbx_seq_one_letter_code
_entity_poly.pdbx_strand_id
1 'polypeptide(L)'
;MSGGECVRPGSCYPCPEMVEVRCDCGSTVISVPCGREKSTKPPRCKELCRKPPSCHHSSQEKHRCHFGPCPPCKQPCVRPLAGCVHLCPAPCHDQVSPVLCHARGPFSCGRSCGRTLACGNHTCSLDCHRVTALPNSDKTKAGPECEQCEEGCSKPRPAGCTHPCALPCHRGNCPPCGLMVRQRCHCKISSLYIECVTFTSADEQGKQLLSSCQNQCPKQLGCGHRCKLSCHPGECDQSCGQRVKLRCPCKRIKKAELEAFEKRQKGRRKKNRKVTEVETEEGVWHRYKLRLMMPICGILLAVAAFYLLQLTNQETDGQNLGQ
;
A
#
# COMPACT_ATOMS: atom_id res chain seq x y z
N MET A 1 -52.78 49.44 48.94
CA MET A 1 -53.25 48.26 49.69
C MET A 1 -52.69 48.40 51.10
N SER A 2 -53.57 48.83 52.00
CA SER A 2 -53.34 49.23 53.38
C SER A 2 -53.10 48.00 54.25
N GLY A 3 -51.96 47.95 54.92
CA GLY A 3 -51.66 46.94 55.94
C GLY A 3 -52.42 47.25 57.23
N GLY A 4 -53.33 46.36 57.62
CA GLY A 4 -53.95 46.35 58.94
C GLY A 4 -53.33 45.26 59.80
N GLU A 5 -52.63 45.65 60.86
CA GLU A 5 -52.11 44.75 61.90
C GLU A 5 -53.26 44.25 62.79
N CYS A 6 -53.37 42.93 62.97
CA CYS A 6 -54.30 42.30 63.91
C CYS A 6 -53.68 42.23 65.31
N VAL A 7 -54.30 42.89 66.30
CA VAL A 7 -53.94 42.85 67.72
C VAL A 7 -55.07 42.18 68.51
N ARG A 8 -54.93 40.88 68.83
CA ARG A 8 -55.39 40.22 70.09
C ARG A 8 -55.17 38.68 70.07
N PRO A 9 -54.71 38.08 71.19
CA PRO A 9 -54.57 36.63 71.33
C PRO A 9 -55.86 36.00 71.90
N GLY A 10 -56.56 35.22 71.07
CA GLY A 10 -57.76 34.46 71.42
C GLY A 10 -58.37 33.85 70.16
N SER A 11 -58.75 32.57 70.20
CA SER A 11 -59.09 31.71 69.06
C SER A 11 -59.99 32.38 68.00
N CYS A 12 -59.37 32.86 66.93
CA CYS A 12 -60.08 33.39 65.77
C CYS A 12 -60.81 32.23 65.06
N TYR A 13 -62.13 32.33 64.99
CA TYR A 13 -62.98 31.57 64.06
C TYR A 13 -62.40 31.70 62.63
N PRO A 14 -62.49 30.68 61.75
CA PRO A 14 -61.86 30.73 60.45
C PRO A 14 -62.30 31.99 59.69
N CYS A 15 -61.31 32.82 59.41
CA CYS A 15 -61.39 33.99 58.55
C CYS A 15 -62.21 33.65 57.28
N PRO A 16 -63.29 34.41 56.96
CA PRO A 16 -64.15 34.13 55.79
C PRO A 16 -63.47 34.49 54.46
N GLU A 17 -62.29 35.11 54.51
CA GLU A 17 -61.52 35.48 53.34
C GLU A 17 -60.86 34.23 52.74
N MET A 18 -61.03 34.05 51.43
CA MET A 18 -60.47 32.94 50.67
C MET A 18 -59.28 33.44 49.85
N VAL A 19 -58.13 32.80 50.01
CA VAL A 19 -56.89 33.12 49.29
C VAL A 19 -56.62 32.04 48.24
N GLU A 20 -56.15 32.46 47.06
CA GLU A 20 -55.81 31.55 45.97
C GLU A 20 -54.38 31.02 46.09
N VAL A 21 -54.21 29.70 46.05
CA VAL A 21 -52.91 29.03 45.92
C VAL A 21 -52.79 28.46 44.51
N ARG A 22 -51.71 28.83 43.80
CA ARG A 22 -51.51 28.51 42.37
C ARG A 22 -50.40 27.47 42.16
N CYS A 23 -50.43 26.71 41.06
CA CYS A 23 -49.28 25.91 40.62
C CYS A 23 -48.08 26.79 40.26
N ASP A 24 -46.89 26.20 40.15
CA ASP A 24 -45.67 26.84 39.61
C ASP A 24 -45.91 27.49 38.22
N CYS A 25 -46.81 26.89 37.44
CA CYS A 25 -47.22 27.35 36.12
C CYS A 25 -48.31 28.43 36.08
N GLY A 26 -48.98 28.72 37.20
CA GLY A 26 -50.19 29.56 37.27
C GLY A 26 -51.48 28.97 36.67
N SER A 27 -51.43 27.87 35.90
CA SER A 27 -52.60 27.31 35.17
C SER A 27 -53.65 26.61 36.03
N THR A 28 -53.30 26.15 37.23
CA THR A 28 -54.26 25.53 38.17
C THR A 28 -54.26 26.28 39.48
N VAL A 29 -55.46 26.56 40.00
CA VAL A 29 -55.70 27.40 41.18
C VAL A 29 -56.64 26.66 42.13
N ILE A 30 -56.34 26.69 43.42
CA ILE A 30 -57.22 26.21 44.50
C ILE A 30 -57.44 27.34 45.51
N SER A 31 -58.68 27.52 45.93
CA SER A 31 -59.05 28.51 46.94
C SER A 31 -59.02 27.89 48.33
N VAL A 32 -58.28 28.51 49.26
CA VAL A 32 -58.13 28.03 50.64
C VAL A 32 -58.44 29.18 51.63
N PRO A 33 -58.97 28.89 52.83
CA PRO A 33 -59.24 29.93 53.83
C PRO A 33 -57.96 30.66 54.27
N CYS A 34 -58.10 31.95 54.61
CA CYS A 34 -56.97 32.81 54.99
C CYS A 34 -56.18 32.24 56.20
N GLY A 35 -54.85 32.24 56.09
CA GLY A 35 -53.92 31.66 57.06
C GLY A 35 -53.47 30.22 56.75
N ARG A 36 -54.10 29.55 55.77
CA ARG A 36 -53.70 28.20 55.34
C ARG A 36 -52.85 28.18 54.08
N GLU A 37 -52.67 29.30 53.40
CA GLU A 37 -51.94 29.40 52.14
C GLU A 37 -50.49 28.88 52.22
N LYS A 38 -49.82 29.07 53.38
CA LYS A 38 -48.45 28.59 53.62
C LYS A 38 -48.37 27.11 53.98
N SER A 39 -49.47 26.49 54.41
CA SER A 39 -49.52 25.09 54.86
C SER A 39 -50.21 24.15 53.86
N THR A 40 -51.03 24.69 52.97
CA THR A 40 -51.72 23.92 51.92
C THR A 40 -50.77 23.60 50.79
N LYS A 41 -50.65 22.30 50.46
CA LYS A 41 -49.87 21.85 49.32
C LYS A 41 -50.47 22.41 48.02
N PRO A 42 -49.65 23.00 47.13
CA PRO A 42 -50.14 23.50 45.84
C PRO A 42 -50.85 22.41 45.00
N PRO A 43 -51.79 22.81 44.13
CA PRO A 43 -52.55 21.85 43.32
C PRO A 43 -51.65 21.12 42.32
N ARG A 44 -51.94 19.83 42.07
CA ARG A 44 -51.25 19.05 41.03
C ARG A 44 -51.75 19.48 39.66
N CYS A 45 -50.91 20.17 38.91
CA CYS A 45 -51.25 20.58 37.55
C CYS A 45 -51.11 19.42 36.55
N LYS A 46 -52.04 19.34 35.58
CA LYS A 46 -52.01 18.37 34.48
C LYS A 46 -51.36 18.91 33.20
N GLU A 47 -51.09 20.21 33.14
CA GLU A 47 -50.44 20.87 32.01
C GLU A 47 -48.97 20.46 31.85
N LEU A 48 -48.49 20.57 30.61
CA LEU A 48 -47.08 20.33 30.28
C LEU A 48 -46.19 21.45 30.83
N CYS A 49 -45.00 21.08 31.30
CA CYS A 49 -43.99 22.01 31.76
C CYS A 49 -43.52 22.91 30.60
N ARG A 50 -43.45 24.23 30.85
CA ARG A 50 -42.98 25.24 29.88
C ARG A 50 -41.54 25.70 30.14
N LYS A 51 -40.85 25.11 31.11
CA LYS A 51 -39.45 25.44 31.41
C LYS A 51 -38.58 24.98 30.23
N PRO A 52 -37.71 25.85 29.68
CA PRO A 52 -36.84 25.49 28.57
C PRO A 52 -35.85 24.40 29.02
N PRO A 53 -35.38 23.54 28.09
CA PRO A 53 -34.34 22.56 28.38
C PRO A 53 -33.08 23.27 28.89
N SER A 54 -32.49 22.75 29.97
CA SER A 54 -31.22 23.22 30.52
C SER A 54 -30.00 22.47 29.96
N CYS A 55 -30.18 21.75 28.86
CA CYS A 55 -29.12 20.99 28.18
C CYS A 55 -28.98 21.49 26.74
N HIS A 56 -27.94 21.05 26.03
CA HIS A 56 -27.70 21.48 24.63
C HIS A 56 -28.78 21.02 23.62
N HIS A 57 -29.74 20.19 24.06
CA HIS A 57 -30.84 19.74 23.23
C HIS A 57 -31.95 20.79 23.14
N SER A 58 -32.45 20.99 21.92
CA SER A 58 -33.57 21.90 21.66
C SER A 58 -34.92 21.37 22.18
N SER A 59 -35.06 20.06 22.39
CA SER A 59 -36.29 19.42 22.87
C SER A 59 -36.05 18.47 24.04
N GLN A 60 -36.62 18.78 25.22
CA GLN A 60 -36.68 17.84 26.35
C GLN A 60 -37.93 16.96 26.22
N GLU A 61 -37.88 15.74 26.78
CA GLU A 61 -39.08 14.90 26.94
C GLU A 61 -40.19 15.70 27.65
N LYS A 62 -41.36 15.76 27.00
CA LYS A 62 -42.52 16.48 27.53
C LYS A 62 -42.95 15.84 28.85
N HIS A 63 -42.92 16.62 29.92
CA HIS A 63 -43.32 16.20 31.26
C HIS A 63 -44.34 17.17 31.86
N ARG A 64 -45.07 16.72 32.87
CA ARG A 64 -46.09 17.54 33.56
C ARG A 64 -45.43 18.60 34.45
N CYS A 65 -46.15 19.68 34.74
CA CYS A 65 -45.71 20.69 35.69
C CYS A 65 -45.38 20.07 37.05
N HIS A 66 -44.25 20.48 37.61
CA HIS A 66 -43.70 20.01 38.87
C HIS A 66 -43.08 21.18 39.62
N PHE A 67 -42.88 20.99 40.92
CA PHE A 67 -42.10 21.90 41.76
C PHE A 67 -40.66 21.38 41.84
N GLY A 68 -39.67 22.26 41.71
CA GLY A 68 -38.23 21.90 41.68
C GLY A 68 -37.60 21.88 40.28
N PRO A 69 -36.41 21.28 40.11
CA PRO A 69 -35.70 21.17 38.82
C PRO A 69 -36.36 20.17 37.87
N CYS A 70 -36.28 20.41 36.56
CA CYS A 70 -36.83 19.52 35.53
C CYS A 70 -36.17 18.13 35.59
N PRO A 71 -36.88 17.05 35.23
CA PRO A 71 -36.31 15.71 35.18
C PRO A 71 -35.13 15.63 34.19
N PRO A 72 -34.09 14.82 34.47
CA PRO A 72 -32.89 14.76 33.64
C PRO A 72 -33.19 14.27 32.22
N CYS A 73 -32.43 14.80 31.25
CA CYS A 73 -32.58 14.43 29.86
C CYS A 73 -32.03 13.02 29.59
N LYS A 74 -32.84 12.15 28.98
CA LYS A 74 -32.47 10.78 28.59
C LYS A 74 -31.95 10.67 27.15
N GLN A 75 -31.99 11.75 26.39
CA GLN A 75 -31.47 11.77 25.02
C GLN A 75 -29.95 11.52 25.03
N PRO A 76 -29.40 10.84 24.01
CA PRO A 76 -27.96 10.68 23.88
C PRO A 76 -27.28 12.05 23.76
N CYS A 77 -26.07 12.19 24.31
CA CYS A 77 -25.37 13.46 24.34
C CYS A 77 -24.87 13.93 22.97
N VAL A 78 -24.42 13.01 22.09
CA VAL A 78 -24.04 13.25 20.68
C VAL A 78 -23.01 14.39 20.44
N ARG A 79 -22.45 15.02 21.47
CA ARG A 79 -21.41 16.05 21.30
C ARG A 79 -20.09 15.44 20.83
N PRO A 80 -19.30 16.17 20.00
CA PRO A 80 -18.00 15.71 19.56
C PRO A 80 -17.04 15.53 20.74
N LEU A 81 -16.39 14.38 20.81
CA LEU A 81 -15.37 14.09 21.81
C LEU A 81 -14.05 14.79 21.43
N ALA A 82 -13.42 15.50 22.38
CA ALA A 82 -12.10 16.05 22.14
C ALA A 82 -11.07 14.90 22.05
N GLY A 83 -10.33 14.85 20.95
CA GLY A 83 -9.28 13.85 20.72
C GLY A 83 -9.67 12.64 19.85
N CYS A 84 -10.95 12.46 19.52
CA CYS A 84 -11.39 11.46 18.52
C CYS A 84 -12.47 12.04 17.59
N VAL A 85 -12.79 11.31 16.53
CA VAL A 85 -13.81 11.71 15.53
C VAL A 85 -15.23 11.25 15.90
N HIS A 86 -15.41 10.74 17.12
CA HIS A 86 -16.65 10.12 17.56
C HIS A 86 -17.54 11.06 18.38
N LEU A 87 -18.83 10.76 18.35
CA LEU A 87 -19.87 11.46 19.12
C LEU A 87 -20.10 10.73 20.44
N CYS A 88 -20.35 11.47 21.51
CA CYS A 88 -20.59 10.89 22.84
C CYS A 88 -21.86 10.01 22.84
N PRO A 89 -21.75 8.68 23.12
CA PRO A 89 -22.89 7.77 23.15
C PRO A 89 -23.63 7.79 24.49
N ALA A 90 -23.09 8.44 25.52
CA ALA A 90 -23.68 8.49 26.86
C ALA A 90 -25.00 9.29 26.86
N PRO A 91 -25.94 9.01 27.78
CA PRO A 91 -27.09 9.86 28.00
C PRO A 91 -26.64 11.29 28.35
N CYS A 92 -27.50 12.26 28.08
CA CYS A 92 -27.23 13.68 28.29
C CYS A 92 -26.77 13.92 29.74
N HIS A 93 -25.51 14.30 29.89
CA HIS A 93 -24.87 14.47 31.18
C HIS A 93 -24.60 15.95 31.53
N ASP A 94 -25.23 16.88 30.79
CA ASP A 94 -25.07 18.34 30.97
C ASP A 94 -25.41 18.81 32.38
N GLN A 95 -26.42 18.22 32.99
CA GLN A 95 -26.96 18.68 34.26
C GLN A 95 -26.20 18.12 35.48
N VAL A 96 -25.31 17.14 35.30
CA VAL A 96 -24.74 16.33 36.41
C VAL A 96 -23.21 16.31 36.43
N SER A 97 -22.51 16.73 35.36
CA SER A 97 -21.04 16.65 35.32
C SER A 97 -20.38 18.02 35.13
N PRO A 98 -19.67 18.57 36.15
CA PRO A 98 -18.67 19.61 35.92
C PRO A 98 -17.44 19.06 35.14
N VAL A 99 -17.33 17.74 35.04
CA VAL A 99 -16.27 17.04 34.32
C VAL A 99 -16.66 16.92 32.85
N LEU A 100 -15.93 17.64 32.01
CA LEU A 100 -16.03 17.57 30.54
C LEU A 100 -15.90 16.12 30.06
N CYS A 101 -16.61 15.76 29.01
CA CYS A 101 -16.61 14.41 28.44
C CYS A 101 -15.19 13.88 28.13
N HIS A 102 -14.27 14.78 27.77
CA HIS A 102 -12.85 14.48 27.54
C HIS A 102 -12.05 14.08 28.80
N ALA A 103 -12.52 14.47 29.99
CA ALA A 103 -11.81 14.26 31.26
C ALA A 103 -12.17 12.93 31.95
N ARG A 104 -13.04 12.11 31.34
CA ARG A 104 -13.25 10.71 31.74
C ARG A 104 -12.17 9.85 31.06
N GLY A 105 -10.94 9.87 31.57
CA GLY A 105 -9.91 8.92 31.12
C GLY A 105 -10.27 7.48 31.54
N PRO A 106 -9.70 6.40 30.96
CA PRO A 106 -9.03 6.18 29.68
C PRO A 106 -9.89 5.25 28.78
N PHE A 107 -11.22 5.37 28.82
CA PHE A 107 -12.09 4.44 28.08
C PHE A 107 -12.17 4.88 26.63
N SER A 108 -11.41 4.17 25.80
CA SER A 108 -11.62 4.11 24.36
C SER A 108 -13.12 3.87 24.12
N CYS A 109 -13.69 4.57 23.15
CA CYS A 109 -15.10 4.45 22.79
C CYS A 109 -15.52 3.03 22.32
N GLY A 110 -14.62 2.03 22.38
CA GLY A 110 -14.80 0.65 21.92
C GLY A 110 -15.04 0.49 20.42
N ARG A 111 -14.97 1.60 19.66
CA ARG A 111 -15.08 1.60 18.20
C ARG A 111 -13.68 1.65 17.60
N SER A 112 -13.52 1.12 16.41
CA SER A 112 -12.28 1.24 15.64
C SER A 112 -11.87 2.72 15.50
N CYS A 113 -10.58 3.01 15.64
CA CYS A 113 -10.01 4.35 15.57
C CYS A 113 -10.34 5.05 14.24
N GLY A 114 -10.37 4.30 13.13
CA GLY A 114 -10.86 4.75 11.83
C GLY A 114 -9.97 5.78 11.12
N ARG A 115 -8.81 6.13 11.69
CA ARG A 115 -7.85 7.06 11.08
C ARG A 115 -7.14 6.42 9.89
N THR A 116 -6.92 7.19 8.84
CA THR A 116 -6.25 6.75 7.61
C THR A 116 -4.76 6.50 7.85
N LEU A 117 -4.30 5.28 7.59
CA LEU A 117 -2.92 4.88 7.80
C LEU A 117 -1.97 5.57 6.80
N ALA A 118 -0.67 5.49 7.07
CA ALA A 118 0.37 6.01 6.18
C ALA A 118 0.26 5.43 4.75
N CYS A 119 -0.25 4.20 4.58
CA CYS A 119 -0.48 3.59 3.27
C CYS A 119 -1.59 4.27 2.45
N GLY A 120 -2.47 5.06 3.08
CA GLY A 120 -3.54 5.84 2.43
C GLY A 120 -4.75 5.04 1.95
N ASN A 121 -4.67 3.70 1.90
CA ASN A 121 -5.79 2.85 1.47
C ASN A 121 -6.47 2.12 2.65
N HIS A 122 -5.79 1.97 3.79
CA HIS A 122 -6.32 1.29 4.97
C HIS A 122 -6.52 2.25 6.15
N THR A 123 -7.41 1.87 7.06
CA THR A 123 -7.73 2.62 8.28
C THR A 123 -7.38 1.82 9.52
N CYS A 124 -7.02 2.52 10.60
CA CYS A 124 -6.69 1.92 11.88
C CYS A 124 -7.91 1.17 12.46
N SER A 125 -7.76 -0.14 12.59
CA SER A 125 -8.70 -1.11 13.14
C SER A 125 -8.64 -1.21 14.66
N LEU A 126 -7.54 -0.76 15.29
CA LEU A 126 -7.41 -0.70 16.75
C LEU A 126 -8.56 0.07 17.38
N ASP A 127 -8.93 -0.32 18.59
CA ASP A 127 -9.88 0.44 19.39
C ASP A 127 -9.42 1.89 19.57
N CYS A 128 -10.42 2.76 19.59
CA CYS A 128 -10.42 4.19 19.86
C CYS A 128 -9.35 4.66 20.88
N HIS A 129 -8.09 4.81 20.48
CA HIS A 129 -6.98 5.13 21.39
C HIS A 129 -6.59 6.61 21.34
N ARG A 130 -5.79 7.04 22.31
CA ARG A 130 -5.18 8.38 22.29
C ARG A 130 -4.16 8.43 21.16
N VAL A 131 -4.21 9.48 20.35
CA VAL A 131 -3.24 9.74 19.27
C VAL A 131 -2.63 11.11 19.50
N THR A 132 -1.31 11.18 19.51
CA THR A 132 -0.58 12.43 19.68
C THR A 132 -0.72 13.24 18.39
N ALA A 133 -1.59 14.25 18.40
CA ALA A 133 -1.75 15.14 17.26
C ALA A 133 -0.49 16.00 17.13
N LEU A 134 0.22 15.85 16.02
CA LEU A 134 1.27 16.79 15.64
C LEU A 134 0.61 18.16 15.34
N PRO A 135 1.26 19.28 15.67
CA PRO A 135 0.75 20.60 15.34
C PRO A 135 0.52 20.67 13.81
N ASN A 136 -0.72 21.00 13.39
CA ASN A 136 -1.24 21.03 12.01
C ASN A 136 -1.57 19.68 11.33
N SER A 137 -1.69 18.55 12.05
CA SER A 137 -2.16 17.30 11.44
C SER A 137 -3.70 17.20 11.41
N ASP A 138 -4.27 16.83 10.26
CA ASP A 138 -5.70 16.47 10.14
C ASP A 138 -6.06 15.36 11.13
N LYS A 139 -7.16 15.53 11.88
CA LYS A 139 -7.67 14.54 12.86
C LYS A 139 -8.00 13.18 12.24
N THR A 140 -8.05 13.10 10.92
CA THR A 140 -8.33 11.89 10.12
C THR A 140 -7.09 11.08 9.75
N LYS A 141 -5.87 11.59 10.00
CA LYS A 141 -4.61 10.90 9.71
C LYS A 141 -4.12 10.10 10.92
N ALA A 142 -3.56 8.92 10.66
CA ALA A 142 -2.93 8.08 11.67
C ALA A 142 -1.72 8.80 12.29
N GLY A 143 -1.57 8.67 13.61
CA GLY A 143 -0.37 9.09 14.34
C GLY A 143 0.59 7.93 14.58
N PRO A 144 1.71 8.16 15.28
CA PRO A 144 2.72 7.13 15.56
C PRO A 144 2.18 5.97 16.41
N GLU A 145 1.13 6.19 17.18
CA GLU A 145 0.52 5.17 18.03
C GLU A 145 -0.64 4.41 17.36
N CYS A 146 -0.98 4.76 16.11
CA CYS A 146 -1.88 3.95 15.30
C CYS A 146 -1.11 2.75 14.72
N GLU A 147 -1.84 1.70 14.34
CA GLU A 147 -1.21 0.52 13.73
C GLU A 147 -0.51 0.83 12.41
N GLN A 148 0.56 0.10 12.12
CA GLN A 148 1.21 0.15 10.82
C GLN A 148 0.52 -0.84 9.87
N CYS A 149 0.32 -0.41 8.62
CA CYS A 149 -0.23 -1.29 7.60
C CYS A 149 0.80 -2.36 7.20
N GLU A 150 0.54 -3.61 7.56
CA GLU A 150 1.34 -4.77 7.15
C GLU A 150 0.70 -5.56 5.98
N GLU A 151 -0.48 -5.12 5.52
CA GLU A 151 -1.17 -5.77 4.41
C GLU A 151 -0.45 -5.55 3.06
N GLY A 152 -0.50 -6.57 2.21
CA GLY A 152 0.02 -6.52 0.84
C GLY A 152 -0.83 -5.64 -0.08
N CYS A 153 -0.25 -5.21 -1.20
CA CYS A 153 -0.99 -4.40 -2.17
C CYS A 153 -1.96 -5.25 -3.01
N SER A 154 -3.27 -5.00 -2.84
CA SER A 154 -4.37 -5.66 -3.56
C SER A 154 -4.75 -5.00 -4.89
N LYS A 155 -4.01 -3.99 -5.35
CA LYS A 155 -4.31 -3.28 -6.61
C LYS A 155 -4.02 -4.19 -7.80
N PRO A 156 -4.91 -4.27 -8.80
CA PRO A 156 -4.65 -5.04 -10.01
C PRO A 156 -3.43 -4.47 -10.73
N ARG A 157 -2.51 -5.36 -11.11
CA ARG A 157 -1.35 -5.00 -11.94
C ARG A 157 -1.84 -4.61 -13.35
N PRO A 158 -1.08 -3.77 -14.09
CA PRO A 158 -1.38 -3.47 -15.48
C PRO A 158 -1.44 -4.74 -16.35
N ALA A 159 -2.11 -4.63 -17.50
CA ALA A 159 -2.40 -5.75 -18.39
C ALA A 159 -1.14 -6.55 -18.74
N GLY A 160 -1.14 -7.85 -18.39
CA GLY A 160 -0.05 -8.78 -18.70
C GLY A 160 0.64 -9.41 -17.49
N CYS A 161 0.67 -8.77 -16.32
CA CYS A 161 1.17 -9.41 -15.10
C CYS A 161 -0.01 -9.98 -14.29
N THR A 162 -0.04 -11.30 -14.13
CA THR A 162 -1.14 -12.05 -13.49
C THR A 162 -0.91 -12.38 -12.01
N HIS A 163 0.11 -11.80 -11.38
CA HIS A 163 0.53 -12.14 -10.02
C HIS A 163 0.40 -10.92 -9.08
N PRO A 164 0.22 -11.13 -7.76
CA PRO A 164 0.05 -10.06 -6.80
C PRO A 164 1.29 -9.18 -6.66
N CYS A 165 1.11 -7.95 -6.19
CA CYS A 165 2.24 -7.08 -5.89
C CYS A 165 2.99 -7.60 -4.65
N ALA A 166 4.32 -7.74 -4.75
CA ALA A 166 5.15 -8.17 -3.63
C ALA A 166 5.41 -7.05 -2.61
N LEU A 167 5.00 -5.82 -2.93
CA LEU A 167 5.15 -4.67 -2.03
C LEU A 167 4.02 -4.61 -1.01
N PRO A 168 4.29 -4.11 0.21
CA PRO A 168 3.24 -3.74 1.15
C PRO A 168 2.34 -2.66 0.54
N CYS A 169 1.18 -2.45 1.15
CA CYS A 169 0.24 -1.44 0.69
C CYS A 169 0.92 -0.07 0.59
N HIS A 170 0.84 0.52 -0.60
CA HIS A 170 1.50 1.78 -0.90
C HIS A 170 0.51 2.76 -1.54
N ARG A 171 0.89 4.04 -1.51
CA ARG A 171 0.17 5.12 -2.22
C ARG A 171 0.56 5.10 -3.70
N GLY A 172 -0.38 5.44 -4.58
CA GLY A 172 -0.15 5.50 -6.03
C GLY A 172 -0.25 4.16 -6.78
N ASN A 173 0.29 4.14 -8.00
CA ASN A 173 0.30 2.99 -8.91
C ASN A 173 1.45 2.02 -8.58
N CYS A 174 1.26 0.73 -8.83
CA CYS A 174 2.30 -0.28 -8.59
C CYS A 174 3.51 -0.04 -9.50
N PRO A 175 4.75 -0.14 -8.99
CA PRO A 175 5.94 -0.07 -9.83
C PRO A 175 6.01 -1.26 -10.81
N PRO A 176 6.82 -1.14 -11.88
CA PRO A 176 7.02 -2.21 -12.85
C PRO A 176 7.49 -3.50 -12.18
N CYS A 177 7.08 -4.63 -12.74
CA CYS A 177 7.32 -5.91 -12.11
C CYS A 177 8.69 -6.49 -12.44
N GLY A 178 9.55 -6.61 -11.42
CA GLY A 178 10.84 -7.31 -11.49
C GLY A 178 10.80 -8.80 -11.12
N LEU A 179 9.61 -9.40 -11.00
CA LEU A 179 9.50 -10.83 -10.70
C LEU A 179 9.95 -11.64 -11.92
N MET A 180 10.86 -12.59 -11.70
CA MET A 180 11.27 -13.53 -12.74
C MET A 180 10.19 -14.58 -12.95
N VAL A 181 9.49 -14.49 -14.07
CA VAL A 181 8.48 -15.47 -14.49
C VAL A 181 9.14 -16.60 -15.27
N ARG A 182 8.68 -17.83 -15.00
CA ARG A 182 9.13 -19.03 -15.69
C ARG A 182 8.38 -19.18 -17.00
N GLN A 183 9.09 -19.04 -18.12
CA GLN A 183 8.56 -19.27 -19.47
C GLN A 183 9.08 -20.58 -20.06
N ARG A 184 8.24 -21.30 -20.80
CA ARG A 184 8.65 -22.52 -21.50
C ARG A 184 9.31 -22.15 -22.81
N CYS A 185 10.49 -22.71 -23.07
CA CYS A 185 11.18 -22.50 -24.32
C CYS A 185 10.44 -23.16 -25.51
N HIS A 186 10.60 -22.66 -26.74
CA HIS A 186 10.02 -23.31 -27.94
C HIS A 186 10.48 -24.76 -28.14
N CYS A 187 11.66 -25.12 -27.62
CA CYS A 187 12.16 -26.49 -27.66
C CYS A 187 11.44 -27.44 -26.68
N LYS A 188 10.61 -26.91 -25.75
CA LYS A 188 9.90 -27.64 -24.68
C LYS A 188 10.79 -28.34 -23.64
N ILE A 189 12.11 -28.21 -23.74
CA ILE A 189 13.08 -28.85 -22.83
C ILE A 189 13.49 -27.89 -21.71
N SER A 190 13.95 -26.69 -22.06
CA SER A 190 14.41 -25.71 -21.08
C SER A 190 13.28 -24.79 -20.62
N SER A 191 13.35 -24.36 -19.36
CA SER A 191 12.54 -23.27 -18.83
C SER A 191 13.43 -22.04 -18.66
N LEU A 192 12.99 -20.90 -19.17
CA LEU A 192 13.72 -19.62 -19.10
C LEU A 192 13.10 -18.77 -17.99
N TYR A 193 13.95 -18.06 -17.25
CA TYR A 193 13.53 -17.12 -16.22
C TYR A 193 13.67 -15.70 -16.77
N ILE A 194 12.55 -15.02 -16.93
CA ILE A 194 12.44 -13.75 -17.66
C ILE A 194 11.68 -12.77 -16.77
N GLU A 195 12.08 -11.52 -16.69
CA GLU A 195 11.37 -10.52 -15.88
C GLU A 195 9.95 -10.26 -16.44
N CYS A 196 8.92 -10.19 -15.56
CA CYS A 196 7.54 -9.96 -16.02
C CYS A 196 7.43 -8.69 -16.86
N VAL A 197 8.08 -7.59 -16.45
CA VAL A 197 8.03 -6.33 -17.20
C VAL A 197 8.53 -6.50 -18.63
N THR A 198 9.68 -7.14 -18.84
CA THR A 198 10.26 -7.30 -20.18
C THR A 198 9.40 -8.20 -21.06
N PHE A 199 8.81 -9.25 -20.50
CA PHE A 199 7.93 -10.15 -21.25
C PHE A 199 6.57 -9.53 -21.59
N THR A 200 6.01 -8.71 -20.69
CA THR A 200 4.70 -8.07 -20.88
C THR A 200 4.76 -6.84 -21.78
N SER A 201 5.84 -6.07 -21.73
CA SER A 201 6.05 -4.90 -22.58
C SER A 201 6.59 -5.25 -23.98
N ALA A 202 7.14 -6.46 -24.17
CA ALA A 202 7.69 -6.86 -25.47
C ALA A 202 6.59 -7.11 -26.51
N ASP A 203 6.88 -6.71 -27.75
CA ASP A 203 6.13 -7.10 -28.94
C ASP A 203 6.18 -8.63 -29.15
N GLU A 204 5.33 -9.15 -30.02
CA GLU A 204 5.20 -10.59 -30.28
C GLU A 204 6.53 -11.24 -30.72
N GLN A 205 7.33 -10.53 -31.53
CA GLN A 205 8.67 -10.97 -31.93
C GLN A 205 9.65 -10.98 -30.76
N GLY A 206 9.59 -9.97 -29.89
CA GLY A 206 10.40 -9.90 -28.67
C GLY A 206 10.06 -11.06 -27.73
N LYS A 207 8.77 -11.37 -27.55
CA LYS A 207 8.30 -12.53 -26.78
C LYS A 207 8.81 -13.85 -27.37
N GLN A 208 8.82 -13.99 -28.70
CA GLN A 208 9.37 -15.18 -29.35
C GLN A 208 10.88 -15.34 -29.09
N LEU A 209 11.65 -14.25 -29.15
CA LEU A 209 13.09 -14.28 -28.86
C LEU A 209 13.37 -14.60 -27.39
N LEU A 210 12.65 -13.95 -26.48
CA LEU A 210 12.71 -14.18 -25.03
C LEU A 210 12.33 -15.63 -24.68
N SER A 211 11.41 -16.24 -25.43
CA SER A 211 10.99 -17.64 -25.27
C SER A 211 11.87 -18.65 -26.02
N SER A 212 13.00 -18.21 -26.59
CA SER A 212 13.98 -19.09 -27.23
C SER A 212 15.22 -19.22 -26.35
N CYS A 213 15.79 -20.42 -26.26
CA CYS A 213 17.03 -20.65 -25.48
C CYS A 213 18.30 -20.37 -26.30
N GLN A 214 18.15 -19.79 -27.50
CA GLN A 214 19.21 -19.52 -28.49
C GLN A 214 20.09 -20.72 -28.91
N ASN A 215 19.85 -21.92 -28.36
CA ASN A 215 20.54 -23.15 -28.75
C ASN A 215 19.99 -23.73 -30.05
N GLN A 216 20.79 -24.59 -30.70
CA GLN A 216 20.33 -25.36 -31.87
C GLN A 216 19.12 -26.24 -31.51
N CYS A 217 18.13 -26.27 -32.40
CA CYS A 217 16.91 -27.01 -32.17
C CYS A 217 17.19 -28.52 -31.95
N PRO A 218 16.68 -29.14 -30.87
CA PRO A 218 16.95 -30.54 -30.56
C PRO A 218 16.17 -31.52 -31.46
N LYS A 219 15.19 -31.05 -32.24
CA LYS A 219 14.36 -31.89 -33.09
C LYS A 219 15.16 -32.51 -34.24
N GLN A 220 14.93 -33.80 -34.48
CA GLN A 220 15.49 -34.55 -35.59
C GLN A 220 14.50 -34.57 -36.77
N LEU A 221 14.99 -34.26 -37.96
CA LEU A 221 14.22 -34.29 -39.22
C LEU A 221 14.05 -35.74 -39.71
N GLY A 222 13.10 -35.97 -40.63
CA GLY A 222 12.87 -37.30 -41.21
C GLY A 222 14.08 -37.93 -41.91
N CYS A 223 15.05 -37.12 -42.34
CA CYS A 223 16.33 -37.59 -42.89
C CYS A 223 17.33 -38.12 -41.85
N GLY A 224 17.00 -38.04 -40.56
CA GLY A 224 17.85 -38.47 -39.45
C GLY A 224 18.82 -37.41 -38.91
N HIS A 225 18.84 -36.20 -39.49
CA HIS A 225 19.69 -35.10 -39.04
C HIS A 225 18.99 -34.15 -38.07
N ARG A 226 19.76 -33.46 -37.22
CA ARG A 226 19.23 -32.42 -36.32
C ARG A 226 18.97 -31.13 -37.09
N CYS A 227 17.89 -30.42 -36.75
CA CYS A 227 17.59 -29.12 -37.33
C CYS A 227 18.73 -28.13 -37.06
N LYS A 228 19.17 -27.39 -38.09
CA LYS A 228 20.28 -26.43 -37.98
C LYS A 228 19.87 -25.07 -37.44
N LEU A 229 18.58 -24.76 -37.47
CA LEU A 229 18.06 -23.50 -36.99
C LEU A 229 18.18 -23.43 -35.46
N SER A 230 18.41 -22.21 -34.95
CA SER A 230 18.26 -21.93 -33.52
C SER A 230 16.83 -22.19 -33.08
N CYS A 231 16.63 -22.35 -31.77
CA CYS A 231 15.33 -22.59 -31.17
C CYS A 231 14.27 -21.61 -31.72
N HIS A 232 13.35 -22.14 -32.53
CA HIS A 232 12.37 -21.36 -33.28
C HIS A 232 10.95 -21.79 -32.91
N PRO A 233 9.95 -20.91 -33.05
CA PRO A 233 8.56 -21.30 -32.91
C PRO A 233 8.14 -22.27 -34.03
N GLY A 234 7.18 -23.15 -33.74
CA GLY A 234 6.55 -24.03 -34.73
C GLY A 234 7.31 -25.34 -35.07
N GLU A 235 6.99 -25.87 -36.25
CA GLU A 235 7.57 -27.10 -36.79
C GLU A 235 8.85 -26.83 -37.56
N CYS A 236 9.80 -27.77 -37.53
CA CYS A 236 11.05 -27.63 -38.26
C CYS A 236 10.83 -27.88 -39.74
N ASP A 237 11.43 -27.05 -40.59
CA ASP A 237 11.50 -27.33 -42.02
C ASP A 237 12.21 -28.68 -42.25
N GLN A 238 11.52 -29.56 -42.98
CA GLN A 238 12.01 -30.91 -43.31
C GLN A 238 13.03 -30.90 -44.43
N SER A 239 13.20 -29.77 -45.13
CA SER A 239 14.21 -29.61 -46.17
C SER A 239 15.62 -29.66 -45.56
N CYS A 240 16.32 -30.76 -45.79
CA CYS A 240 17.68 -30.96 -45.29
C CYS A 240 18.66 -31.03 -46.46
N GLY A 241 19.49 -29.99 -46.64
CA GLY A 241 20.57 -29.99 -47.63
C GLY A 241 21.77 -30.89 -47.30
N GLN A 242 21.67 -31.76 -46.28
CA GLN A 242 22.78 -32.65 -45.90
C GLN A 242 22.80 -33.91 -46.75
N ARG A 243 23.97 -34.19 -47.33
CA ARG A 243 24.20 -35.36 -48.19
C ARG A 243 24.32 -36.61 -47.34
N VAL A 244 23.40 -37.55 -47.51
CA VAL A 244 23.48 -38.89 -46.90
C VAL A 244 24.35 -39.82 -47.75
N LYS A 245 25.16 -40.66 -47.09
CA LYS A 245 25.93 -41.70 -47.78
C LYS A 245 25.03 -42.90 -48.06
N LEU A 246 24.45 -42.94 -49.25
CA LEU A 246 23.69 -44.11 -49.69
C LEU A 246 24.65 -45.28 -49.99
N ARG A 247 24.39 -46.45 -49.40
CA ARG A 247 25.10 -47.69 -49.73
C ARG A 247 24.33 -48.40 -50.84
N CYS A 248 24.96 -48.58 -52.01
CA CYS A 248 24.39 -49.45 -53.04
C CYS A 248 24.29 -50.89 -52.50
N PRO A 249 23.13 -51.55 -52.60
CA PRO A 249 22.99 -52.97 -52.23
C PRO A 249 23.95 -53.87 -53.03
N CYS A 250 24.37 -53.42 -54.22
CA CYS A 250 25.27 -54.12 -55.12
C CYS A 250 26.75 -54.21 -54.66
N LYS A 251 27.20 -53.45 -53.63
CA LYS A 251 28.60 -53.31 -53.16
C LYS A 251 29.68 -52.98 -54.23
N ARG A 252 29.33 -52.93 -55.52
CA ARG A 252 30.25 -52.89 -56.66
C ARG A 252 30.87 -51.49 -56.89
N ILE A 253 30.10 -50.43 -56.61
CA ILE A 253 30.48 -49.03 -56.89
C ILE A 253 31.66 -48.57 -56.01
N LYS A 254 31.74 -49.01 -54.74
CA LYS A 254 32.86 -48.65 -53.85
C LYS A 254 34.21 -49.21 -54.31
N LYS A 255 34.25 -50.43 -54.85
CA LYS A 255 35.50 -51.01 -55.37
C LYS A 255 36.01 -50.27 -56.60
N ALA A 256 35.11 -49.93 -57.53
CA ALA A 256 35.47 -49.21 -58.75
C ALA A 256 36.00 -47.79 -58.46
N GLU A 257 35.37 -47.05 -57.53
CA GLU A 257 35.89 -45.73 -57.13
C GLU A 257 37.22 -45.81 -56.37
N LEU A 258 37.39 -46.79 -55.46
CA LEU A 258 38.65 -47.00 -54.73
C LEU A 258 39.79 -47.41 -55.68
N GLU A 259 39.56 -48.34 -56.61
CA GLU A 259 40.55 -48.72 -57.63
C GLU A 259 40.87 -47.55 -58.57
N ALA A 260 39.89 -46.73 -58.95
CA ALA A 260 40.12 -45.54 -59.75
C ALA A 260 40.93 -44.49 -58.96
N PHE A 261 40.73 -44.37 -57.66
CA PHE A 261 41.50 -43.48 -56.78
C PHE A 261 42.95 -43.98 -56.57
N GLU A 262 43.15 -45.28 -56.37
CA GLU A 262 44.48 -45.91 -56.29
C GLU A 262 45.25 -45.81 -57.61
N LYS A 263 44.58 -46.01 -58.75
CA LYS A 263 45.19 -45.83 -60.07
C LYS A 263 45.60 -44.37 -60.33
N ARG A 264 44.80 -43.40 -59.86
CA ARG A 264 45.16 -41.95 -59.91
C ARG A 264 46.34 -41.59 -58.99
N GLN A 265 46.49 -42.26 -57.86
CA GLN A 265 47.64 -42.08 -56.95
C GLN A 265 48.95 -42.66 -57.52
N LYS A 266 48.90 -43.85 -58.15
CA LYS A 266 50.09 -44.51 -58.73
C LYS A 266 50.65 -43.84 -59.99
N GLY A 267 49.89 -42.94 -60.63
CA GLY A 267 50.29 -42.22 -61.85
C GLY A 267 51.07 -40.90 -61.65
N ARG A 268 51.17 -40.38 -60.42
CA ARG A 268 51.96 -39.16 -60.15
C ARG A 268 53.39 -39.54 -59.74
N ARG A 269 54.31 -39.58 -60.73
CA ARG A 269 55.74 -39.39 -60.48
C ARG A 269 55.93 -38.19 -59.55
N LYS A 270 56.60 -38.39 -58.41
CA LYS A 270 57.05 -37.33 -57.49
C LYS A 270 57.71 -36.22 -58.29
N LYS A 271 57.00 -35.12 -58.53
CA LYS A 271 57.64 -33.82 -58.77
C LYS A 271 57.69 -33.18 -57.39
N ASN A 272 58.90 -32.93 -56.87
CA ASN A 272 59.10 -32.20 -55.63
C ASN A 272 58.35 -30.87 -55.74
N ARG A 273 57.18 -30.78 -55.11
CA ARG A 273 56.50 -29.51 -54.91
C ARG A 273 57.19 -28.87 -53.73
N LYS A 274 57.99 -27.85 -54.03
CA LYS A 274 58.54 -26.88 -53.07
C LYS A 274 57.42 -26.53 -52.08
N VAL A 275 57.66 -26.82 -50.81
CA VAL A 275 56.82 -26.33 -49.71
C VAL A 275 56.93 -24.81 -49.79
N THR A 276 55.90 -24.15 -50.29
CA THR A 276 55.66 -22.76 -49.94
C THR A 276 54.99 -22.83 -48.58
N GLU A 277 55.76 -22.52 -47.55
CA GLU A 277 55.20 -22.15 -46.25
C GLU A 277 54.16 -21.07 -46.53
N VAL A 278 52.89 -21.40 -46.31
CA VAL A 278 51.87 -20.37 -46.17
C VAL A 278 52.08 -19.87 -44.76
N GLU A 279 52.82 -18.77 -44.64
CA GLU A 279 52.84 -17.94 -43.44
C GLU A 279 51.39 -17.62 -43.10
N THR A 280 50.87 -18.26 -42.05
CA THR A 280 49.68 -17.79 -41.36
C THR A 280 50.01 -16.39 -40.86
N GLU A 281 49.36 -15.36 -41.40
CA GLU A 281 49.53 -13.99 -40.95
C GLU A 281 49.24 -13.94 -39.44
N GLU A 282 50.30 -13.94 -38.63
CA GLU A 282 50.22 -13.74 -37.20
C GLU A 282 49.61 -12.36 -36.99
N GLY A 283 48.39 -12.38 -36.48
CA GLY A 283 47.45 -11.29 -36.56
C GLY A 283 48.08 -9.95 -36.20
N VAL A 284 47.89 -9.00 -37.12
CA VAL A 284 48.00 -7.54 -36.98
C VAL A 284 47.79 -7.07 -35.52
N TRP A 285 46.82 -7.65 -34.82
CA TRP A 285 46.55 -7.43 -33.39
C TRP A 285 47.78 -7.49 -32.46
N HIS A 286 48.71 -8.42 -32.64
CA HIS A 286 49.89 -8.54 -31.75
C HIS A 286 50.82 -7.32 -31.85
N ARG A 287 50.93 -6.70 -33.03
CA ARG A 287 51.73 -5.48 -33.27
C ARG A 287 51.11 -4.23 -32.68
N TYR A 288 49.78 -4.11 -32.70
CA TYR A 288 49.08 -2.92 -32.20
C TYR A 288 48.65 -3.04 -30.73
N LYS A 289 48.67 -4.26 -30.15
CA LYS A 289 48.31 -4.49 -28.74
C LYS A 289 49.09 -3.58 -27.80
N LEU A 290 50.41 -3.47 -27.97
CA LEU A 290 51.23 -2.62 -27.11
C LEU A 290 50.95 -1.13 -27.37
N ARG A 291 50.74 -0.72 -28.62
CA ARG A 291 50.39 0.68 -28.97
C ARG A 291 49.01 1.12 -28.47
N LEU A 292 48.05 0.20 -28.37
CA LEU A 292 46.71 0.49 -27.87
C LEU A 292 46.64 0.44 -26.33
N MET A 293 47.35 -0.50 -25.71
CA MET A 293 47.30 -0.69 -24.26
C MET A 293 48.10 0.37 -23.49
N MET A 294 49.22 0.87 -24.04
CA MET A 294 50.04 1.89 -23.39
C MET A 294 49.32 3.21 -23.07
N PRO A 295 48.56 3.84 -23.99
CA PRO A 295 47.83 5.08 -23.67
C PRO A 295 46.70 4.84 -22.65
N ILE A 296 46.01 3.70 -22.72
CA ILE A 296 44.95 3.36 -21.76
C ILE A 296 45.53 3.22 -20.34
N CYS A 297 46.66 2.50 -20.22
CA CYS A 297 47.33 2.34 -18.94
C CYS A 297 47.88 3.68 -18.41
N GLY A 298 48.39 4.54 -19.30
CA GLY A 298 48.86 5.88 -18.94
C GLY A 298 47.74 6.78 -18.42
N ILE A 299 46.57 6.77 -19.07
CA ILE A 299 45.39 7.54 -18.62
C ILE A 299 44.91 7.05 -17.25
N LEU A 300 44.84 5.74 -17.04
CA LEU A 300 44.43 5.16 -15.75
C LEU A 300 45.39 5.56 -14.62
N LEU A 301 46.70 5.55 -14.87
CA LEU A 301 47.70 5.97 -13.87
C LEU A 301 47.61 7.47 -13.57
N ALA A 302 47.39 8.31 -14.58
CA ALA A 302 47.22 9.75 -14.37
C ALA A 302 45.94 10.08 -13.57
N VAL A 303 44.84 9.39 -13.84
CA VAL A 303 43.59 9.53 -13.07
C VAL A 303 43.80 9.08 -11.62
N ALA A 304 44.44 7.94 -11.41
CA ALA A 304 44.75 7.46 -10.06
C ALA A 304 45.62 8.45 -9.27
N ALA A 305 46.67 8.99 -9.90
CA ALA A 305 47.52 10.00 -9.29
C ALA A 305 46.75 11.30 -8.95
N PHE A 306 45.85 11.74 -9.83
CA PHE A 306 45.01 12.90 -9.59
C PHE A 306 44.09 12.69 -8.39
N TYR A 307 43.45 11.51 -8.28
CA TYR A 307 42.59 11.20 -7.12
C TYR A 307 43.39 11.13 -5.82
N LEU A 308 44.59 10.57 -5.83
CA LEU A 308 45.46 10.53 -4.65
C LEU A 308 45.90 11.94 -4.23
N LEU A 309 46.23 12.83 -5.18
CA LEU A 309 46.56 14.23 -4.89
C LEU A 309 45.35 15.00 -4.32
N GLN A 310 44.14 14.74 -4.81
CA GLN A 310 42.93 15.35 -4.24
C GLN A 310 42.67 14.89 -2.80
N LEU A 311 42.94 13.62 -2.49
CA LEU A 311 42.83 13.09 -1.13
C LEU A 311 43.85 13.74 -0.19
N THR A 312 45.11 13.88 -0.62
CA THR A 312 46.15 14.53 0.20
C THR A 312 45.87 16.01 0.42
N ASN A 313 45.28 16.71 -0.57
CA ASN A 313 44.90 18.11 -0.42
C ASN A 313 43.77 18.30 0.61
N GLN A 314 42.82 17.36 0.71
CA GLN A 314 41.79 17.39 1.76
C GLN A 314 42.38 17.19 3.16
N GLU A 315 43.43 16.37 3.31
CA GLU A 315 44.12 16.19 4.59
C GLU A 315 44.94 17.44 5.00
N THR A 316 45.55 18.15 4.04
CA THR A 316 46.32 19.37 4.35
C THR A 316 45.43 20.57 4.70
N ASP A 317 44.26 20.71 4.07
CA ASP A 317 43.29 21.76 4.40
C ASP A 317 42.63 21.53 5.77
N GLY A 318 42.49 20.26 6.19
CA GLY A 318 42.00 19.90 7.52
C GLY A 318 42.96 20.25 8.68
N GLN A 319 44.27 20.43 8.39
CA GLN A 319 45.28 20.73 9.41
C GLN A 319 45.64 22.23 9.53
N ASN A 320 45.27 23.08 8.57
CA ASN A 320 45.51 24.54 8.63
C ASN A 320 44.35 25.35 9.26
N LEU A 321 43.22 24.72 9.61
CA LEU A 321 42.08 25.35 10.29
C LEU A 321 42.08 25.14 11.82
N GLY A 322 43.18 24.60 12.37
CA GLY A 322 43.35 24.25 13.78
C GLY A 322 44.51 24.95 14.50
N GLN A 323 44.93 26.14 14.04
CA GLN A 323 45.78 27.06 14.79
C GLN A 323 45.16 28.46 14.80
#